data_AF-A0A0R1SKA8-F1
#
_entry.id   AF-A0A0R1SKA8-F1
#
_cell.length_a   1.000
_cell.length_b   1.000
_cell.length_c   1.000
_cell.angle_alpha   90.00
_cell.angle_beta   90.00
_cell.angle_gamma   90.00
#
_symmetry.space_group_name_H-M   'P 1'
#
loop_
_entity.id
_entity.type
_entity.pdbx_description
1 polymer ?
#
loop_
_entity_poly.entity_id
_entity_poly.type
_entity_poly.pdbx_seq_one_letter_code
_entity_poly.pdbx_strand_id
1 'polypeptide(L)' 'MENTTTKAVELAKLRVAGLKRAIDDEPSADVKAAMLTCLRREEDHLSDYAMTGIYEEE' A
#
# COMPACT_ATOMS: atom_id res chain seq x y z
N MET A 1 3.53 -22.23 11.29
CA MET A 1 2.67 -21.30 10.53
C MET A 1 3.51 -20.06 10.25
N GLU A 2 4.43 -20.15 9.30
CA GLU A 2 5.24 -19.02 8.83
C GLU A 2 4.98 -18.97 7.32
N ASN A 3 4.09 -18.10 6.82
CA ASN A 3 4.05 -17.77 5.38
C ASN A 3 2.97 -16.77 4.94
N THR A 4 1.93 -16.50 5.72
CA THR A 4 0.80 -15.65 5.26
C THR A 4 1.09 -14.16 5.43
N THR A 5 1.59 -13.74 6.59
CA THR A 5 1.92 -12.34 6.90
C THR A 5 3.04 -11.80 5.99
N THR A 6 4.09 -12.59 5.75
CA THR A 6 5.19 -12.20 4.87
C THR A 6 4.72 -11.97 3.43
N LYS A 7 3.87 -12.85 2.89
CA LYS A 7 3.30 -12.69 1.55
C LYS A 7 2.37 -11.50 1.44
N ALA A 8 1.53 -11.25 2.46
CA ALA A 8 0.65 -10.09 2.49
C ALA A 8 1.45 -8.78 2.44
N VAL A 9 2.53 -8.69 3.22
CA VAL A 9 3.43 -7.54 3.23
C VAL A 9 4.17 -7.35 1.89
N GLU A 10 4.61 -8.44 1.25
CA GLU A 10 5.22 -8.37 -0.09
C GLU A 10 4.23 -7.88 -1.14
N LEU A 11 2.99 -8.36 -1.11
CA LEU A 11 1.92 -7.89 -2.00
C LEU A 11 1.58 -6.42 -1.75
N ALA A 12 1.50 -6.00 -0.49
CA ALA A 12 1.28 -4.60 -0.12
C ALA A 12 2.39 -3.68 -0.66
N LYS A 13 3.66 -4.08 -0.55
CA LYS A 13 4.79 -3.35 -1.17
C LYS A 13 4.65 -3.26 -2.69
N LEU A 14 4.19 -4.33 -3.34
CA LEU A 14 3.93 -4.32 -4.77
C LEU A 14 2.77 -3.38 -5.15
N ARG A 15 1.69 -3.36 -4.36
CA ARG A 15 0.56 -2.43 -4.53
C ARG A 15 1.01 -0.98 -4.41
N VAL A 16 1.80 -0.63 -3.38
CA VAL A 16 2.39 0.71 -3.20
C VAL A 16 3.23 1.11 -4.41
N ALA A 17 4.11 0.23 -4.90
CA ALA A 17 4.93 0.50 -6.08
C ALA A 17 4.10 0.65 -7.38
N GLY A 18 2.99 -0.08 -7.49
CA GLY A 18 2.03 0.07 -8.59
C GLY A 18 1.29 1.40 -8.52
N LEU A 19 0.77 1.76 -7.35
CA LEU A 19 0.06 3.01 -7.10
C LEU A 19 0.93 4.24 -7.39
N LYS A 20 2.19 4.26 -6.95
CA LYS A 20 3.12 5.37 -7.24
C LYS A 20 3.29 5.59 -8.73
N ARG A 21 3.55 4.53 -9.50
CA ARG A 21 3.66 4.60 -10.96
C ARG A 21 2.37 5.10 -11.61
N ALA A 22 1.23 4.57 -11.19
CA ALA A 22 -0.05 4.97 -11.75
C ALA A 22 -0.41 6.44 -11.41
N ILE A 23 -0.04 6.94 -10.23
CA ILE A 23 -0.20 8.35 -9.82
C ILE A 23 0.66 9.30 -10.66
N ASP A 24 1.86 8.87 -11.04
CA ASP A 24 2.76 9.66 -11.89
C ASP A 24 2.20 9.81 -13.31
N ASP A 25 1.55 8.76 -13.82
CA ASP A 25 0.97 8.72 -15.17
C ASP A 25 -0.48 9.27 -15.25
N GLU A 26 -1.17 9.49 -14.12
CA GLU A 26 -2.59 9.88 -14.09
C GLU A 26 -2.79 11.39 -14.39
N PRO A 27 -3.49 11.76 -15.49
CA PRO A 27 -3.74 13.14 -15.85
C PRO A 27 -4.90 13.79 -15.09
N SER A 28 -5.86 13.01 -14.56
CA SER A 28 -7.02 13.54 -13.85
C SER A 28 -6.67 13.86 -12.39
N ALA A 29 -6.82 15.13 -12.00
CA ALA A 29 -6.56 15.57 -10.63
C ALA A 29 -7.44 14.84 -9.59
N ASP A 30 -8.71 14.58 -9.92
CA ASP A 30 -9.65 13.92 -9.01
C ASP A 30 -9.28 12.44 -8.80
N VAL A 31 -8.92 11.75 -9.89
CA VAL A 31 -8.47 10.35 -9.83
C VAL A 31 -7.14 10.26 -9.08
N LYS A 32 -6.21 11.17 -9.36
CA LYS A 32 -4.92 11.27 -8.66
C LYS A 32 -5.10 11.49 -7.15
N ALA A 33 -6.04 12.34 -6.74
CA ALA A 33 -6.35 12.57 -5.32
C ALA A 33 -6.92 11.31 -4.63
N ALA A 34 -7.80 10.58 -5.32
CA ALA A 34 -8.31 9.30 -4.83
C ALA A 34 -7.18 8.26 -4.68
N MET A 35 -6.31 8.15 -5.67
CA MET A 35 -5.16 7.23 -5.64
C MET A 35 -4.15 7.58 -4.55
N LEU A 36 -3.88 8.87 -4.31
CA LEU A 36 -3.02 9.33 -3.20
C LEU A 36 -3.61 8.93 -1.84
N THR A 37 -4.94 8.95 -1.71
CA THR A 37 -5.62 8.49 -0.48
C THR A 37 -5.42 6.99 -0.28
N CYS A 38 -5.56 6.18 -1.35
CA CYS A 38 -5.29 4.74 -1.30
C CYS A 38 -3.81 4.46 -0.98
N LEU A 39 -2.89 5.19 -1.60
CA LEU A 39 -1.45 5.05 -1.38
C LEU A 39 -1.11 5.29 0.10
N ARG A 40 -1.64 6.38 0.68
CA ARG A 40 -1.40 6.71 2.08
C ARG A 40 -1.85 5.59 3.02
N ARG A 41 -3.05 5.02 2.80
CA ARG A 41 -3.56 3.91 3.62
C ARG A 41 -2.63 2.69 3.57
N GLU A 42 -2.18 2.30 2.38
CA GLU A 42 -1.26 1.18 2.22
C GLU A 42 0.11 1.43 2.87
N GLU A 43 0.62 2.67 2.78
CA GLU A 43 1.86 3.07 3.48
C GLU A 43 1.69 3.08 5.00
N ASP A 44 0.54 3.53 5.51
CA ASP A 44 0.20 3.50 6.94
C ASP A 44 0.16 2.04 7.45
N HIS A 45 -0.52 1.11 6.75
CA HIS A 45 -0.54 -0.32 7.12
C HIS A 45 0.87 -0.96 7.12
N LEU A 46 1.73 -0.60 6.16
CA LEU A 46 3.10 -1.09 6.13
C LEU A 46 3.95 -0.50 7.27
N SER A 47 3.72 0.76 7.64
CA SER A 47 4.36 1.41 8.77
C SER A 47 3.94 0.76 10.09
N ASP A 48 2.66 0.49 10.27
CA ASP A 48 2.13 -0.21 11.44
C ASP A 48 2.69 -1.62 11.56
N TYR A 49 2.79 -2.35 10.44
CA TYR A 49 3.48 -3.65 10.42
C TYR A 49 4.96 -3.53 10.80
N ALA A 50 5.67 -2.51 10.32
CA ALA A 50 7.07 -2.30 10.69
C ALA A 50 7.25 -2.04 12.19
N MET A 51 6.26 -1.44 12.85
CA MET A 51 6.27 -1.17 14.28
C MET A 51 5.81 -2.38 15.13
N THR A 52 4.79 -3.11 14.69
CA THR A 52 4.09 -4.12 15.49
C THR A 52 4.43 -5.56 15.11
N GLY A 53 4.93 -5.79 13.90
CA GLY A 53 5.08 -7.11 13.29
C GLY A 53 3.76 -7.77 12.89
N ILE A 54 2.62 -7.06 12.99
CA ILE A 54 1.28 -7.55 12.65
C ILE A 54 0.79 -6.75 11.45
N TYR A 55 0.42 -7.45 10.38
CA TYR A 55 -0.16 -6.83 9.19
C TYR A 55 -1.66 -7.12 9.20
N GLU A 56 -2.46 -6.08 9.37
CA GLU A 56 -3.92 -6.15 9.29
C GLU A 56 -4.35 -5.58 7.95
N GLU A 57 -4.95 -6.42 7.11
CA GLU A 57 -5.63 -6.01 5.89
C GLU A 57 -7.08 -5.71 6.31
N GLU A 58 -7.54 -4.45 6.22
CA GLU A 58 -8.93 -4.06 6.52
C GLU A 58 -9.96 -4.81 5.63
#